data_AF-B4N6T1-F1
#
_entry.id   AF-B4N6T1-F1
#
_cell.length_a   1.000
_cell.length_b   1.000
_cell.length_c   1.000
_cell.angle_alpha   90.00
_cell.angle_beta   90.00
_cell.angle_gamma   90.00
#
_symmetry.space_group_name_H-M   'P 1'
#
loop_
_entity.id
_entity.type
_entity.pdbx_description
1 polymer ?
#
loop_
_entity_poly.entity_id
_entity_poly.type
_entity_poly.pdbx_seq_one_letter_code
_entity_poly.pdbx_strand_id
1 'polypeptide(L)'
;MQWQIQLLLVVLLNGLLLHAKDLQECELVKDGYHVCREIESFDQLNQYVKNGWQSVKIVNEHTGIEITHKPMPNLAKLIKLDLSESGGLTLGKQGFRQFELLQELNITHCQLEELKEQHFSNMRNLLSMDVSYNDVQLIGEQLMSQLPNLIYANFSNNLIAEIEPNAFKSLKKLIFLDLTTNEQDNVTIGENANLRYLSISNNNVRDFHWCRLRGLPKLEELHLHSNWLEVLDVGIFYHLPKLRVFNVSNNNIYDIKPNLFMGPSEVAITPLELLDYSSNNVKLLDDNVFYRLNNLRTLNLWFNQINKISAKAFQGLTKLESLHLQGNKITALPDHVFANLTSLEILDLSRNALRQLNRETFGNGLLGKLWMLDLSNNNLEQLHPLALSSLPFLRELRLRRNKLTTLDIRMFAPLRRLQLLTLSENRLEEIDIDILDSFDRLTALEINNNKLTYLPVLKSSNYLAQLQQISIEGNPWQCLCLDEITAWLDTRQVRYARPSSAYYSGRKPLCVVTPMEQCIRDLNSVRAQGIVESYEQI
;
A
#
# COMPACT_ATOMS: atom_id res chain seq x y z
N MET A 1 72.91 -2.43 15.15
CA MET A 1 71.75 -3.29 15.42
C MET A 1 71.20 -3.02 16.83
N GLN A 2 70.79 -1.77 17.10
CA GLN A 2 70.22 -1.36 18.41
C GLN A 2 69.26 -0.15 18.32
N TRP A 3 69.12 0.49 17.14
CA TRP A 3 68.23 1.64 16.94
C TRP A 3 66.87 1.30 16.32
N GLN A 4 66.65 0.06 15.85
CA GLN A 4 65.35 -0.37 15.30
C GLN A 4 64.41 -1.05 16.32
N ILE A 5 64.89 -1.38 17.52
CA ILE A 5 64.09 -2.10 18.53
C ILE A 5 63.34 -1.13 19.47
N GLN A 6 63.86 0.09 19.70
CA GLN A 6 63.16 1.09 20.53
C GLN A 6 61.94 1.71 19.85
N LEU A 7 61.92 1.85 18.51
CA LEU A 7 60.75 2.36 17.80
C LEU A 7 59.61 1.31 17.74
N LEU A 8 59.95 0.03 17.65
CA LEU A 8 58.95 -1.05 17.62
C LEU A 8 58.30 -1.26 18.99
N LEU A 9 59.01 -1.03 20.10
CA LEU A 9 58.42 -1.08 21.45
C LEU A 9 57.53 0.11 21.76
N VAL A 10 57.84 1.33 21.28
CA VAL A 10 56.97 2.51 21.46
C VAL A 10 55.72 2.43 20.58
N VAL A 11 55.82 1.86 19.37
CA VAL A 11 54.65 1.64 18.50
C VAL A 11 53.80 0.44 18.95
N LEU A 12 54.39 -0.59 19.57
CA LEU A 12 53.61 -1.69 20.19
C LEU A 12 52.96 -1.26 21.51
N LEU A 13 53.62 -0.44 22.35
CA LEU A 13 52.99 0.11 23.56
C LEU A 13 51.92 1.17 23.25
N ASN A 14 52.12 2.03 22.23
CA ASN A 14 51.09 2.99 21.79
C ASN A 14 50.01 2.35 20.88
N GLY A 15 50.33 1.25 20.21
CA GLY A 15 49.39 0.48 19.37
C GLY A 15 48.53 -0.49 20.18
N LEU A 16 48.99 -0.94 21.35
CA LEU A 16 48.17 -1.69 22.32
C LEU A 16 47.30 -0.78 23.20
N LEU A 17 47.47 0.54 23.13
CA LEU A 17 46.61 1.54 23.81
C LEU A 17 45.49 2.10 22.93
N LEU A 18 45.33 1.60 21.69
CA LEU A 18 44.33 2.10 20.74
C LEU A 18 43.32 1.04 20.26
N HIS A 19 43.26 -0.13 20.91
CA HIS A 19 42.25 -1.17 20.65
C HIS A 19 41.56 -1.68 21.94
N ALA A 20 41.60 -0.88 23.01
CA ALA A 20 40.75 -1.05 24.19
C ALA A 20 40.04 0.28 24.48
N LYS A 21 38.99 0.59 23.71
CA LYS A 21 37.78 1.14 24.31
C LYS A 21 36.87 -0.10 24.45
N ASP A 22 36.84 -0.89 25.52
CA ASP A 22 36.67 -0.53 26.93
C ASP A 22 36.05 0.85 27.08
N LEU A 23 34.74 0.97 26.88
CA LEU A 23 33.87 1.84 27.68
C LEU A 23 32.43 1.38 27.47
N GLN A 24 32.04 0.44 28.32
CA GLN A 24 30.68 0.20 28.79
C GLN A 24 30.17 1.55 29.31
N GLU A 25 29.52 2.35 28.45
CA GLU A 25 29.18 3.75 28.77
C GLU A 25 27.85 4.17 28.17
N CYS A 26 27.02 4.77 29.01
CA CYS A 26 25.79 5.41 28.60
C CYS A 26 26.06 6.82 28.05
N GLU A 27 25.66 7.06 26.80
CA GLU A 27 25.81 8.34 26.10
C GLU A 27 24.49 9.09 25.99
N LEU A 28 24.52 10.43 26.10
CA LEU A 28 23.38 11.27 25.76
C LEU A 28 23.34 11.45 24.25
N VAL A 29 22.21 11.12 23.61
CA VAL A 29 22.05 11.27 22.17
C VAL A 29 21.33 12.59 21.84
N LYS A 30 20.01 12.64 22.01
CA LYS A 30 19.17 13.81 21.69
C LYS A 30 17.92 13.84 22.58
N ASP A 31 17.40 15.03 22.88
CA ASP A 31 16.13 15.25 23.60
C ASP A 31 16.05 14.56 24.98
N GLY A 32 17.19 14.44 25.68
CA GLY A 32 17.25 13.79 27.00
C GLY A 32 17.20 12.26 26.95
N TYR A 33 17.35 11.68 25.76
CA TYR A 33 17.39 10.24 25.53
C TYR A 33 18.83 9.71 25.66
N HIS A 34 19.02 8.75 26.56
CA HIS A 34 20.31 8.14 26.85
C HIS A 34 20.41 6.75 26.24
N VAL A 35 21.51 6.41 25.60
CA VAL A 35 21.78 5.06 25.07
C VAL A 35 22.88 4.43 25.90
N CYS A 36 22.59 3.28 26.51
CA CYS A 36 23.52 2.47 27.26
C CYS A 36 23.86 1.21 26.47
N ARG A 37 25.13 0.79 26.50
CA ARG A 37 25.61 -0.37 25.75
C ARG A 37 26.16 -1.45 26.66
N GLU A 38 25.96 -2.71 26.26
CA GLU A 38 26.45 -3.91 26.95
C GLU A 38 26.11 -3.90 28.44
N ILE A 39 24.83 -3.63 28.75
CA ILE A 39 24.28 -3.68 30.10
C ILE A 39 23.77 -5.09 30.39
N GLU A 40 24.36 -5.75 31.37
CA GLU A 40 24.07 -7.15 31.73
C GLU A 40 22.93 -7.27 32.77
N SER A 41 22.65 -6.21 33.51
CA SER A 41 21.59 -6.21 34.53
C SER A 41 21.04 -4.82 34.83
N PHE A 42 19.82 -4.77 35.38
CA PHE A 42 19.28 -3.50 35.87
C PHE A 42 20.02 -2.95 37.10
N ASP A 43 20.72 -3.79 37.87
CA ASP A 43 21.63 -3.30 38.93
C ASP A 43 22.75 -2.45 38.36
N GLN A 44 23.33 -2.91 37.25
CA GLN A 44 24.37 -2.18 36.54
C GLN A 44 23.79 -0.89 35.95
N LEU A 45 22.62 -0.96 35.32
CA LEU A 45 21.94 0.23 34.80
C LEU A 45 21.67 1.26 35.89
N ASN A 46 21.20 0.82 37.06
CA ASN A 46 20.87 1.69 38.19
C ASN A 46 22.09 2.47 38.71
N GLN A 47 23.31 1.95 38.52
CA GLN A 47 24.56 2.66 38.85
C GLN A 47 24.91 3.75 37.82
N TYR A 48 24.57 3.52 36.55
CA TYR A 48 24.84 4.47 35.46
C TYR A 48 23.80 5.59 35.37
N VAL A 49 22.53 5.30 35.67
CA VAL A 49 21.46 6.29 35.57
C VAL A 49 21.68 7.41 36.59
N LYS A 50 21.87 8.63 36.08
CA LYS A 50 22.14 9.83 36.88
C LYS A 50 20.85 10.60 37.17
N ASN A 51 20.93 11.51 38.14
CA ASN A 51 19.82 12.41 38.45
C ASN A 51 19.42 13.25 37.22
N GLY A 52 18.13 13.25 36.89
CA GLY A 52 17.55 13.99 35.77
C GLY A 52 17.32 13.17 34.50
N TRP A 53 17.84 11.93 34.43
CA TRP A 53 17.57 11.05 33.29
C TRP A 53 16.11 10.62 33.31
N GLN A 54 15.46 10.71 32.15
CA GLN A 54 14.04 10.34 31.99
C GLN A 54 13.84 9.24 30.96
N SER A 55 14.78 9.06 30.02
CA SER A 55 14.61 8.11 28.92
C SER A 55 15.92 7.38 28.65
N VAL A 56 15.85 6.07 28.60
CA VAL A 56 17.00 5.19 28.40
C VAL A 56 16.68 4.15 27.35
N LYS A 57 17.61 3.92 26.42
CA LYS A 57 17.67 2.76 25.53
C LYS A 57 18.87 1.91 25.86
N ILE A 58 18.69 0.60 25.77
CA ILE A 58 19.78 -0.37 25.91
C ILE A 58 20.03 -1.04 24.57
N VAL A 59 21.31 -1.10 24.20
CA VAL A 59 21.81 -1.77 22.99
C VAL A 59 22.90 -2.74 23.40
N ASN A 60 22.61 -4.04 23.37
CA ASN A 60 23.55 -5.10 23.67
C ASN A 60 23.77 -5.93 22.41
N GLU A 61 25.03 -6.16 22.06
CA GLU A 61 25.39 -7.05 20.96
C GLU A 61 25.72 -8.46 21.48
N HIS A 62 26.15 -8.59 22.76
CA HIS A 62 26.69 -9.83 23.30
C HIS A 62 26.01 -10.33 24.58
N THR A 63 25.30 -9.46 25.31
CA THR A 63 24.73 -9.77 26.62
C THR A 63 23.20 -9.69 26.64
N GLY A 64 22.56 -10.56 27.43
CA GLY A 64 21.17 -10.36 27.83
C GLY A 64 21.07 -9.53 29.12
N ILE A 65 19.85 -9.10 29.47
CA ILE A 65 19.58 -8.41 30.74
C ILE A 65 18.94 -9.38 31.73
N GLU A 66 19.54 -9.51 32.90
CA GLU A 66 18.94 -10.20 34.04
C GLU A 66 18.42 -9.23 35.12
N ILE A 67 17.28 -9.56 35.73
CA ILE A 67 16.72 -8.80 36.84
C ILE A 67 17.13 -9.42 38.19
N THR A 68 17.82 -8.62 39.01
CA THR A 68 18.28 -9.02 40.35
C THR A 68 17.31 -8.53 41.45
N HIS A 69 17.58 -8.93 42.70
CA HIS A 69 16.72 -8.65 43.86
C HIS A 69 16.95 -7.31 44.56
N LYS A 70 17.86 -6.45 44.09
CA LYS A 70 18.22 -5.22 44.83
C LYS A 70 17.25 -4.07 44.52
N PRO A 71 17.10 -3.11 45.46
CA PRO A 71 16.36 -1.86 45.20
C PRO A 71 17.08 -0.99 44.17
N MET A 72 16.33 -0.40 43.22
CA MET A 72 16.83 0.38 42.10
C MET A 72 16.22 1.80 42.07
N PRO A 73 16.56 2.67 43.04
CA PRO A 73 15.92 3.98 43.22
C PRO A 73 16.17 4.96 42.07
N ASN A 74 17.25 4.80 41.29
CA ASN A 74 17.51 5.67 40.14
C ASN A 74 16.62 5.28 38.96
N LEU A 75 16.35 3.99 38.78
CA LEU A 75 15.46 3.50 37.71
C LEU A 75 13.99 3.84 37.96
N ALA A 76 13.57 3.95 39.23
CA ALA A 76 12.22 4.37 39.61
C ALA A 76 11.78 5.72 39.01
N LYS A 77 12.75 6.57 38.65
CA LYS A 77 12.52 7.91 38.09
C LYS A 77 12.39 7.93 36.56
N LEU A 78 12.69 6.82 35.89
CA LEU A 78 12.62 6.75 34.43
C LEU A 78 11.17 6.82 33.95
N ILE A 79 10.97 7.58 32.88
CA ILE A 79 9.68 7.76 32.21
C ILE A 79 9.60 6.87 30.97
N LYS A 80 10.73 6.66 30.28
CA LYS A 80 10.81 5.80 29.09
C LYS A 80 11.95 4.80 29.21
N LEU A 81 11.68 3.55 28.86
CA LEU A 81 12.66 2.49 28.82
C LEU A 81 12.51 1.72 27.51
N ASP A 82 13.59 1.65 26.74
CA ASP A 82 13.67 0.92 25.49
C ASP A 82 14.72 -0.19 25.57
N LEU A 83 14.25 -1.43 25.45
CA LEU A 83 15.02 -2.65 25.51
C LEU A 83 15.00 -3.38 24.16
N SER A 84 14.55 -2.73 23.08
CA SER A 84 14.35 -3.35 21.76
C SER A 84 15.60 -3.98 21.14
N GLU A 85 16.78 -3.56 21.57
CA GLU A 85 18.07 -4.07 21.12
C GLU A 85 18.87 -4.60 22.31
N SER A 86 18.22 -5.02 23.39
CA SER A 86 18.90 -5.48 24.62
C SER A 86 19.35 -6.94 24.59
N GLY A 87 19.10 -7.65 23.49
CA GLY A 87 19.28 -9.11 23.42
C GLY A 87 18.16 -9.84 24.17
N GLY A 88 18.50 -10.93 24.85
CA GLY A 88 17.53 -11.68 25.67
C GLY A 88 17.21 -10.96 26.99
N LEU A 89 15.96 -10.99 27.42
CA LEU A 89 15.51 -10.38 28.68
C LEU A 89 14.93 -11.42 29.64
N THR A 90 15.55 -11.56 30.83
CA THR A 90 15.04 -12.44 31.89
C THR A 90 14.42 -11.64 33.03
N LEU A 91 13.08 -11.61 33.10
CA LEU A 91 12.34 -10.75 34.03
C LEU A 91 12.38 -11.18 35.50
N GLY A 92 12.64 -12.47 35.78
CA GLY A 92 12.62 -13.02 37.14
C GLY A 92 11.33 -12.70 37.92
N LYS A 93 11.38 -12.70 39.25
CA LYS A 93 10.19 -12.38 40.10
C LYS A 93 9.88 -10.89 40.21
N GLN A 94 10.82 -10.02 39.82
CA GLN A 94 10.74 -8.58 40.08
C GLN A 94 10.19 -7.81 38.87
N GLY A 95 10.51 -8.24 37.65
CA GLY A 95 10.10 -7.55 36.42
C GLY A 95 10.35 -6.03 36.49
N PHE A 96 9.34 -5.27 36.08
CA PHE A 96 9.36 -3.82 35.99
C PHE A 96 8.76 -3.10 37.21
N ARG A 97 8.45 -3.81 38.29
CA ARG A 97 7.70 -3.23 39.44
C ARG A 97 8.40 -2.06 40.13
N GLN A 98 9.72 -1.94 39.98
CA GLN A 98 10.51 -0.85 40.58
C GLN A 98 10.53 0.42 39.71
N PHE A 99 10.04 0.38 38.47
CA PHE A 99 9.98 1.54 37.57
C PHE A 99 8.69 2.35 37.80
N GLU A 100 8.62 3.00 38.96
CA GLU A 100 7.39 3.63 39.47
C GLU A 100 6.81 4.72 38.55
N LEU A 101 7.66 5.50 37.86
CA LEU A 101 7.24 6.61 36.99
C LEU A 101 7.16 6.25 35.50
N LEU A 102 7.37 4.98 35.13
CA LEU A 102 7.46 4.56 33.74
C LEU A 102 6.13 4.77 33.01
N GLN A 103 6.19 5.43 31.86
CA GLN A 103 5.06 5.72 30.98
C GLN A 103 5.15 4.98 29.64
N GLU A 104 6.37 4.77 29.13
CA GLU A 104 6.61 4.07 27.87
C GLU A 104 7.62 2.94 28.09
N LEU A 105 7.23 1.73 27.73
CA LEU A 105 8.07 0.54 27.78
C LEU A 105 8.12 -0.12 26.40
N ASN A 106 9.31 -0.21 25.83
CA ASN A 106 9.57 -0.98 24.62
C ASN A 106 10.41 -2.21 25.00
N ILE A 107 9.83 -3.40 24.86
CA ILE A 107 10.45 -4.70 25.10
C ILE A 107 10.34 -5.60 23.87
N THR A 108 10.39 -5.00 22.69
CA THR A 108 10.42 -5.71 21.42
C THR A 108 11.71 -6.54 21.27
N HIS A 109 11.70 -7.64 20.52
CA HIS A 109 12.90 -8.45 20.24
C HIS A 109 13.67 -8.95 21.49
N CYS A 110 12.98 -9.10 22.62
CA CYS A 110 13.59 -9.47 23.90
C CYS A 110 13.58 -10.99 24.19
N GLN A 111 13.14 -11.82 23.23
CA GLN A 111 13.00 -13.28 23.36
C GLN A 111 12.10 -13.70 24.55
N LEU A 112 11.05 -12.92 24.81
CA LEU A 112 10.14 -13.17 25.92
C LEU A 112 9.13 -14.25 25.56
N GLU A 113 9.13 -15.37 26.29
CA GLU A 113 8.15 -16.45 26.12
C GLU A 113 6.86 -16.21 26.93
N GLU A 114 6.96 -15.51 28.07
CA GLU A 114 5.83 -15.27 28.96
C GLU A 114 5.88 -13.90 29.65
N LEU A 115 4.70 -13.31 29.85
CA LEU A 115 4.49 -12.16 30.71
C LEU A 115 3.51 -12.52 31.82
N LYS A 116 3.95 -12.38 33.07
CA LYS A 116 3.15 -12.66 34.27
C LYS A 116 2.79 -11.37 34.98
N GLU A 117 1.66 -11.36 35.68
CA GLU A 117 1.22 -10.25 36.52
C GLU A 117 2.31 -9.76 37.50
N GLN A 118 3.12 -10.67 38.05
CA GLN A 118 4.19 -10.32 38.99
C GLN A 118 5.27 -9.43 38.37
N HIS A 119 5.43 -9.47 37.03
CA HIS A 119 6.38 -8.61 36.33
C HIS A 119 5.91 -7.15 36.27
N PHE A 120 4.60 -6.91 36.43
CA PHE A 120 3.98 -5.60 36.37
C PHE A 120 3.13 -5.41 37.63
N SER A 121 3.70 -4.89 38.72
CA SER A 121 2.90 -4.69 39.94
C SER A 121 2.23 -3.31 39.93
N ASN A 122 0.95 -3.26 39.52
CA ASN A 122 0.10 -2.05 39.50
C ASN A 122 0.81 -0.82 38.88
N MET A 123 1.33 -0.97 37.66
CA MET A 123 2.04 0.09 36.93
C MET A 123 1.06 1.12 36.34
N ARG A 124 0.47 1.93 37.22
CA ARG A 124 -0.55 2.94 36.85
C ARG A 124 -0.01 4.06 35.95
N ASN A 125 1.30 4.27 35.91
CA ASN A 125 1.86 5.31 35.07
C ASN A 125 2.09 4.84 33.63
N LEU A 126 2.09 3.52 33.37
CA LEU A 126 2.36 2.99 32.05
C LEU A 126 1.20 3.30 31.10
N LEU A 127 1.51 4.02 30.02
CA LEU A 127 0.58 4.48 28.99
C LEU A 127 0.79 3.74 27.67
N SER A 128 2.03 3.34 27.37
CA SER A 128 2.40 2.64 26.15
C SER A 128 3.28 1.44 26.46
N MET A 129 2.95 0.32 25.83
CA MET A 129 3.73 -0.91 25.92
C MET A 129 3.87 -1.54 24.54
N ASP A 130 5.11 -1.77 24.12
CA ASP A 130 5.42 -2.55 22.92
C ASP A 130 6.13 -3.84 23.32
N VAL A 131 5.51 -4.96 22.97
CA VAL A 131 5.97 -6.34 23.23
C VAL A 131 6.13 -7.10 21.91
N SER A 132 6.21 -6.39 20.78
CA SER A 132 6.24 -7.04 19.48
C SER A 132 7.50 -7.90 19.27
N TYR A 133 7.45 -8.84 18.33
CA TYR A 133 8.60 -9.69 18.00
C TYR A 133 9.20 -10.42 19.21
N ASN A 134 8.33 -11.08 19.97
CA ASN A 134 8.70 -11.98 21.06
C ASN A 134 7.99 -13.34 20.84
N ASP A 135 8.06 -14.23 21.82
CA ASP A 135 7.49 -15.58 21.76
C ASP A 135 6.31 -15.73 22.73
N VAL A 136 5.60 -14.63 23.04
CA VAL A 136 4.49 -14.62 24.01
C VAL A 136 3.31 -15.44 23.47
N GLN A 137 2.77 -16.34 24.29
CA GLN A 137 1.71 -17.28 23.88
C GLN A 137 0.30 -16.95 24.40
N LEU A 138 0.20 -16.20 25.51
CA LEU A 138 -1.05 -15.95 26.21
C LEU A 138 -1.13 -14.50 26.69
N ILE A 139 -2.30 -13.87 26.50
CA ILE A 139 -2.65 -12.62 27.18
C ILE A 139 -3.72 -12.90 28.25
N GLY A 140 -3.32 -12.81 29.53
CA GLY A 140 -4.19 -13.02 30.68
C GLY A 140 -4.81 -11.74 31.26
N GLU A 141 -5.99 -11.88 31.88
CA GLU A 141 -6.71 -10.84 32.63
C GLU A 141 -5.90 -10.32 33.80
N GLN A 142 -5.25 -11.20 34.55
CA GLN A 142 -4.49 -10.81 35.73
C GLN A 142 -3.30 -9.91 35.36
N LEU A 143 -2.59 -10.22 34.26
CA LEU A 143 -1.52 -9.37 33.72
C LEU A 143 -2.05 -7.99 33.32
N MET A 144 -3.08 -7.96 32.47
CA MET A 144 -3.62 -6.70 31.94
C MET A 144 -4.25 -5.83 33.04
N SER A 145 -4.82 -6.42 34.08
CA SER A 145 -5.37 -5.68 35.24
C SER A 145 -4.32 -4.83 35.96
N GLN A 146 -3.04 -5.16 35.82
CA GLN A 146 -1.94 -4.40 36.43
C GLN A 146 -1.55 -3.14 35.65
N LEU A 147 -2.08 -2.95 34.44
CA LEU A 147 -1.77 -1.84 33.53
C LEU A 147 -2.98 -0.92 33.29
N PRO A 148 -3.70 -0.46 34.34
CA PRO A 148 -5.05 0.10 34.21
C PRO A 148 -5.17 1.38 33.38
N ASN A 149 -4.05 2.07 33.12
CA ASN A 149 -3.99 3.32 32.38
C ASN A 149 -3.38 3.17 30.97
N LEU A 150 -3.12 1.94 30.52
CA LEU A 150 -2.57 1.67 29.20
C LEU A 150 -3.49 2.25 28.11
N ILE A 151 -2.88 2.96 27.15
CA ILE A 151 -3.53 3.60 26.00
C ILE A 151 -3.15 2.87 24.72
N TYR A 152 -1.89 2.46 24.62
CA TYR A 152 -1.31 1.78 23.47
C TYR A 152 -0.70 0.45 23.89
N ALA A 153 -1.08 -0.62 23.18
CA ALA A 153 -0.54 -1.95 23.38
C ALA A 153 -0.23 -2.59 22.02
N ASN A 154 1.04 -2.92 21.79
CA ASN A 154 1.50 -3.65 20.62
C ASN A 154 1.99 -5.04 21.04
N PHE A 155 1.25 -6.06 20.60
CA PHE A 155 1.53 -7.48 20.81
C PHE A 155 1.76 -8.20 19.45
N SER A 156 2.09 -7.45 18.40
CA SER A 156 2.28 -8.02 17.06
C SER A 156 3.52 -8.92 16.98
N ASN A 157 3.56 -9.84 16.03
CA ASN A 157 4.69 -10.75 15.79
C ASN A 157 5.05 -11.54 17.07
N ASN A 158 4.06 -12.25 17.62
CA ASN A 158 4.24 -13.16 18.76
C ASN A 158 3.62 -14.53 18.41
N LEU A 159 3.52 -15.41 19.41
CA LEU A 159 2.92 -16.75 19.28
C LEU A 159 1.56 -16.82 19.99
N ILE A 160 0.82 -15.71 20.05
CA ILE A 160 -0.38 -15.59 20.89
C ILE A 160 -1.50 -16.41 20.26
N ALA A 161 -1.81 -17.54 20.87
CA ALA A 161 -2.92 -18.39 20.46
C ALA A 161 -4.19 -18.09 21.27
N GLU A 162 -4.04 -17.70 22.55
CA GLU A 162 -5.16 -17.50 23.48
C GLU A 162 -5.16 -16.09 24.09
N ILE A 163 -6.36 -15.52 24.19
CA ILE A 163 -6.64 -14.29 24.94
C ILE A 163 -7.78 -14.60 25.90
N GLU A 164 -7.55 -14.39 27.19
CA GLU A 164 -8.59 -14.61 28.20
C GLU A 164 -9.80 -13.67 27.97
N PRO A 165 -11.06 -14.12 28.15
CA PRO A 165 -12.27 -13.37 27.75
C PRO A 165 -12.42 -11.95 28.29
N ASN A 166 -11.77 -11.62 29.41
CA ASN A 166 -11.83 -10.30 30.04
C ASN A 166 -10.46 -9.60 30.08
N ALA A 167 -9.47 -10.09 29.32
CA ALA A 167 -8.11 -9.58 29.35
C ALA A 167 -8.05 -8.05 29.31
N PHE A 168 -8.79 -7.44 28.39
CA PHE A 168 -8.76 -5.98 28.19
C PHE A 168 -9.90 -5.21 28.87
N LYS A 169 -10.74 -5.87 29.68
CA LYS A 169 -11.96 -5.28 30.25
C LYS A 169 -11.69 -4.15 31.25
N SER A 170 -10.63 -4.29 32.03
CA SER A 170 -10.22 -3.32 33.05
C SER A 170 -9.55 -2.08 32.45
N LEU A 171 -9.07 -2.16 31.20
CA LEU A 171 -8.26 -1.13 30.53
C LEU A 171 -9.11 0.00 29.96
N LYS A 172 -9.63 0.86 30.85
CA LYS A 172 -10.56 1.94 30.51
C LYS A 172 -9.97 3.07 29.64
N LYS A 173 -8.65 3.06 29.39
CA LYS A 173 -7.98 4.07 28.55
C LYS A 173 -7.40 3.49 27.26
N LEU A 174 -7.50 2.18 27.05
CA LEU A 174 -6.93 1.54 25.87
C LEU A 174 -7.65 2.03 24.60
N ILE A 175 -6.87 2.54 23.66
CA ILE A 175 -7.34 3.09 22.38
C ILE A 175 -6.83 2.23 21.22
N PHE A 176 -5.59 1.75 21.33
CA PHE A 176 -4.91 1.02 20.27
C PHE A 176 -4.46 -0.36 20.77
N LEU A 177 -4.85 -1.40 20.04
CA LEU A 177 -4.41 -2.77 20.28
C LEU A 177 -4.02 -3.42 18.95
N ASP A 178 -2.76 -3.85 18.85
CA ASP A 178 -2.25 -4.57 17.69
C ASP A 178 -1.85 -6.00 18.07
N LEU A 179 -2.51 -6.97 17.43
CA LEU A 179 -2.29 -8.41 17.57
C LEU A 179 -1.88 -9.03 16.21
N THR A 180 -1.36 -8.23 15.28
CA THR A 180 -0.97 -8.68 13.94
C THR A 180 0.13 -9.74 14.01
N THR A 181 0.10 -10.77 13.16
CA THR A 181 1.11 -11.84 13.14
C THR A 181 1.17 -12.57 14.48
N ASN A 182 0.15 -13.38 14.74
CA ASN A 182 0.03 -14.24 15.92
C ASN A 182 -0.62 -15.57 15.50
N GLU A 183 -0.96 -16.43 16.47
CA GLU A 183 -1.51 -17.77 16.21
C GLU A 183 -3.02 -17.88 16.47
N GLN A 184 -3.73 -16.76 16.59
CA GLN A 184 -5.14 -16.75 16.99
C GLN A 184 -6.03 -17.40 15.92
N ASP A 185 -6.80 -18.40 16.31
CA ASP A 185 -7.84 -19.02 15.47
C ASP A 185 -9.26 -18.49 15.79
N ASN A 186 -9.43 -17.95 17.00
CA ASN A 186 -10.67 -17.37 17.49
C ASN A 186 -10.45 -15.93 18.00
N VAL A 187 -11.36 -15.03 17.60
CA VAL A 187 -11.33 -13.63 18.04
C VAL A 187 -12.20 -13.42 19.27
N THR A 188 -11.58 -13.37 20.44
CA THR A 188 -12.21 -12.98 21.71
C THR A 188 -11.41 -11.88 22.40
N ILE A 189 -11.65 -10.62 22.02
CA ILE A 189 -11.02 -9.44 22.67
C ILE A 189 -11.74 -9.06 23.97
N GLY A 190 -12.98 -9.53 24.17
CA GLY A 190 -13.81 -9.15 25.32
C GLY A 190 -14.45 -7.78 25.17
N GLU A 191 -14.80 -7.16 26.30
CA GLU A 191 -15.44 -5.84 26.35
C GLU A 191 -14.42 -4.72 26.57
N ASN A 192 -14.20 -3.84 25.59
CA ASN A 192 -13.46 -2.60 25.79
C ASN A 192 -14.15 -1.41 25.09
N ALA A 193 -14.86 -0.60 25.88
CA ALA A 193 -15.68 0.48 25.36
C ALA A 193 -14.90 1.69 24.79
N ASN A 194 -13.57 1.69 24.89
CA ASN A 194 -12.72 2.81 24.48
C ASN A 194 -11.79 2.51 23.31
N LEU A 195 -11.63 1.24 22.97
CA LEU A 195 -10.82 0.81 21.84
C LEU A 195 -11.32 1.45 20.54
N ARG A 196 -10.38 2.00 19.76
CA ARG A 196 -10.64 2.66 18.47
C ARG A 196 -9.94 1.96 17.33
N TYR A 197 -8.77 1.38 17.58
CA TYR A 197 -8.00 0.61 16.62
C TYR A 197 -7.81 -0.81 17.12
N LEU A 198 -8.13 -1.78 16.27
CA LEU A 198 -7.90 -3.19 16.50
C LEU A 198 -7.37 -3.85 15.23
N SER A 199 -6.17 -4.43 15.30
CA SER A 199 -5.68 -5.34 14.27
C SER A 199 -5.53 -6.75 14.84
N ILE A 200 -6.10 -7.72 14.12
CA ILE A 200 -5.95 -9.16 14.33
C ILE A 200 -5.57 -9.79 12.98
N SER A 201 -4.73 -9.07 12.24
CA SER A 201 -4.34 -9.43 10.88
C SER A 201 -3.24 -10.49 10.91
N ASN A 202 -3.05 -11.23 9.82
CA ASN A 202 -2.00 -12.26 9.73
C ASN A 202 -2.08 -13.28 10.90
N ASN A 203 -3.26 -13.86 11.10
CA ASN A 203 -3.55 -14.84 12.13
C ASN A 203 -4.20 -16.09 11.48
N ASN A 204 -4.70 -17.02 12.29
CA ASN A 204 -5.31 -18.27 11.85
C ASN A 204 -6.86 -18.24 11.83
N VAL A 205 -7.47 -17.05 11.80
CA VAL A 205 -8.92 -16.90 11.98
C VAL A 205 -9.69 -17.40 10.74
N ARG A 206 -10.60 -18.35 10.94
CA ARG A 206 -11.50 -18.92 9.90
C ARG A 206 -12.95 -18.51 10.12
N ASP A 207 -13.47 -18.83 11.31
CA ASP A 207 -14.85 -18.58 11.69
C ASP A 207 -14.95 -17.29 12.52
N PHE A 208 -15.58 -16.28 11.95
CA PHE A 208 -15.72 -14.97 12.57
C PHE A 208 -17.18 -14.51 12.62
N HIS A 209 -17.66 -14.16 13.82
CA HIS A 209 -18.99 -13.62 14.04
C HIS A 209 -18.94 -12.24 14.69
N TRP A 210 -19.70 -11.26 14.18
CA TRP A 210 -19.69 -9.87 14.68
C TRP A 210 -20.08 -9.74 16.15
N CYS A 211 -20.89 -10.68 16.66
CA CYS A 211 -21.31 -10.70 18.06
C CYS A 211 -20.12 -10.80 19.02
N ARG A 212 -18.98 -11.36 18.59
CA ARG A 212 -17.75 -11.44 19.38
C ARG A 212 -17.10 -10.08 19.63
N LEU A 213 -17.46 -9.04 18.87
CA LEU A 213 -16.98 -7.67 19.04
C LEU A 213 -18.03 -6.70 19.62
N ARG A 214 -19.16 -7.20 20.15
CA ARG A 214 -20.26 -6.37 20.68
C ARG A 214 -19.82 -5.37 21.76
N GLY A 215 -18.72 -5.64 22.46
CA GLY A 215 -18.15 -4.79 23.50
C GLY A 215 -17.28 -3.62 23.02
N LEU A 216 -17.20 -3.36 21.71
CA LEU A 216 -16.32 -2.35 21.09
C LEU A 216 -17.08 -1.21 20.37
N PRO A 217 -17.99 -0.47 21.04
CA PRO A 217 -18.90 0.50 20.40
C PRO A 217 -18.20 1.73 19.79
N LYS A 218 -16.95 2.01 20.16
CA LYS A 218 -16.15 3.14 19.66
C LYS A 218 -15.11 2.74 18.61
N LEU A 219 -15.08 1.47 18.18
CA LEU A 219 -14.09 1.02 17.22
C LEU A 219 -14.25 1.79 15.89
N GLU A 220 -13.16 2.41 15.46
CA GLU A 220 -13.07 3.22 14.24
C GLU A 220 -12.35 2.43 13.13
N GLU A 221 -11.38 1.59 13.49
CA GLU A 221 -10.55 0.84 12.54
C GLU A 221 -10.46 -0.64 12.96
N LEU A 222 -10.81 -1.53 12.02
CA LEU A 222 -10.74 -2.97 12.19
C LEU A 222 -9.97 -3.60 11.03
N HIS A 223 -8.87 -4.28 11.38
CA HIS A 223 -8.02 -4.99 10.43
C HIS A 223 -8.07 -6.48 10.72
N LEU A 224 -8.53 -7.23 9.73
CA LEU A 224 -8.65 -8.69 9.71
C LEU A 224 -7.97 -9.28 8.45
N HIS A 225 -7.06 -8.53 7.83
CA HIS A 225 -6.44 -8.98 6.59
C HIS A 225 -5.51 -10.17 6.82
N SER A 226 -5.24 -10.94 5.77
CA SER A 226 -4.30 -12.09 5.86
C SER A 226 -4.75 -13.11 6.91
N ASN A 227 -6.05 -13.41 6.93
CA ASN A 227 -6.62 -14.51 7.71
C ASN A 227 -7.19 -15.54 6.72
N TRP A 228 -7.97 -16.48 7.23
CA TRP A 228 -8.57 -17.57 6.46
C TRP A 228 -10.09 -17.43 6.35
N LEU A 229 -10.63 -16.21 6.46
CA LEU A 229 -12.06 -15.95 6.46
C LEU A 229 -12.69 -16.35 5.13
N GLU A 230 -13.81 -17.08 5.18
CA GLU A 230 -14.54 -17.50 3.97
C GLU A 230 -15.84 -16.73 3.76
N VAL A 231 -16.51 -16.35 4.85
CA VAL A 231 -17.80 -15.64 4.83
C VAL A 231 -17.82 -14.62 5.95
N LEU A 232 -18.52 -13.52 5.71
CA LEU A 232 -18.83 -12.52 6.71
C LEU A 232 -20.32 -12.53 7.06
N ASP A 233 -20.61 -12.41 8.35
CA ASP A 233 -21.96 -12.34 8.88
C ASP A 233 -22.68 -11.03 8.51
N VAL A 234 -23.98 -10.98 8.78
CA VAL A 234 -24.82 -9.82 8.46
C VAL A 234 -24.71 -8.72 9.53
N GLY A 235 -24.86 -7.47 9.12
CA GLY A 235 -25.14 -6.37 10.04
C GLY A 235 -23.98 -5.90 10.91
N ILE A 236 -22.79 -5.68 10.32
CA ILE A 236 -21.60 -5.22 11.05
C ILE A 236 -21.85 -3.95 11.88
N PHE A 237 -22.69 -3.02 11.39
CA PHE A 237 -22.94 -1.74 12.08
C PHE A 237 -23.95 -1.84 13.23
N TYR A 238 -24.59 -3.00 13.47
CA TYR A 238 -25.27 -3.25 14.76
C TYR A 238 -24.26 -3.35 15.91
N HIS A 239 -23.05 -3.82 15.62
CA HIS A 239 -22.01 -4.06 16.61
C HIS A 239 -20.95 -2.94 16.61
N LEU A 240 -20.58 -2.45 15.43
CA LEU A 240 -19.50 -1.47 15.24
C LEU A 240 -20.02 -0.18 14.58
N PRO A 241 -20.85 0.62 15.27
CA PRO A 241 -21.55 1.76 14.67
C PRO A 241 -20.63 2.95 14.32
N LYS A 242 -19.36 2.91 14.72
CA LYS A 242 -18.34 3.96 14.49
C LYS A 242 -17.25 3.56 13.48
N LEU A 243 -17.35 2.38 12.87
CA LEU A 243 -16.33 1.82 12.00
C LEU A 243 -16.15 2.65 10.72
N ARG A 244 -14.96 3.23 10.54
CA ARG A 244 -14.54 4.07 9.41
C ARG A 244 -13.63 3.33 8.45
N VAL A 245 -12.76 2.47 8.96
CA VAL A 245 -11.82 1.67 8.18
C VAL A 245 -12.09 0.20 8.44
N PHE A 246 -12.36 -0.54 7.38
CA PHE A 246 -12.54 -1.99 7.46
C PHE A 246 -11.69 -2.69 6.41
N ASN A 247 -10.73 -3.48 6.88
CA ASN A 247 -9.81 -4.22 6.01
C ASN A 247 -9.94 -5.73 6.25
N VAL A 248 -10.42 -6.45 5.24
CA VAL A 248 -10.51 -7.92 5.16
C VAL A 248 -9.75 -8.46 3.95
N SER A 249 -8.77 -7.71 3.44
CA SER A 249 -7.99 -8.10 2.27
C SER A 249 -7.21 -9.40 2.51
N ASN A 250 -6.83 -10.11 1.45
CA ASN A 250 -6.01 -11.32 1.56
C ASN A 250 -6.67 -12.37 2.48
N ASN A 251 -7.92 -12.71 2.18
CA ASN A 251 -8.68 -13.77 2.85
C ASN A 251 -9.27 -14.71 1.78
N ASN A 252 -10.11 -15.66 2.18
CA ASN A 252 -10.78 -16.59 1.28
C ASN A 252 -12.23 -16.21 0.96
N ILE A 253 -12.63 -14.95 1.18
CA ILE A 253 -14.03 -14.52 1.12
C ILE A 253 -14.53 -14.58 -0.33
N TYR A 254 -15.65 -15.28 -0.57
CA TYR A 254 -16.14 -15.53 -1.93
C TYR A 254 -17.38 -14.70 -2.32
N ASP A 255 -18.03 -14.01 -1.36
CA ASP A 255 -19.18 -13.15 -1.62
C ASP A 255 -19.18 -11.87 -0.76
N ILE A 256 -19.94 -10.87 -1.21
CA ILE A 256 -20.24 -9.65 -0.44
C ILE A 256 -21.76 -9.55 -0.39
N LYS A 257 -22.34 -9.84 0.77
CA LYS A 257 -23.81 -9.83 0.92
C LYS A 257 -24.30 -8.41 1.19
N PRO A 258 -25.39 -7.93 0.54
CA PRO A 258 -25.91 -6.57 0.78
C PRO A 258 -26.31 -6.31 2.25
N ASN A 259 -26.70 -7.34 2.99
CA ASN A 259 -27.07 -7.26 4.40
C ASN A 259 -25.86 -7.23 5.37
N LEU A 260 -24.63 -7.44 4.88
CA LEU A 260 -23.40 -7.25 5.65
C LEU A 260 -23.35 -5.84 6.28
N PHE A 261 -23.71 -4.82 5.49
CA PHE A 261 -23.61 -3.41 5.88
C PHE A 261 -24.88 -2.86 6.55
N MET A 262 -25.74 -3.73 7.11
CA MET A 262 -26.90 -3.30 7.89
C MET A 262 -26.50 -2.77 9.28
N GLY A 263 -27.36 -1.94 9.86
CA GLY A 263 -27.18 -1.34 11.18
C GLY A 263 -28.51 -1.07 11.87
N PRO A 264 -28.50 -0.42 13.04
CA PRO A 264 -29.67 -0.31 13.94
C PRO A 264 -30.87 0.45 13.35
N SER A 265 -30.66 1.25 12.31
CA SER A 265 -31.75 1.94 11.60
C SER A 265 -31.56 1.79 10.10
N GLU A 266 -32.66 1.58 9.37
CA GLU A 266 -32.63 1.50 7.91
C GLU A 266 -32.13 2.79 7.26
N VAL A 267 -32.31 3.93 7.92
CA VAL A 267 -31.96 5.28 7.44
C VAL A 267 -30.58 5.72 7.93
N ALA A 268 -29.93 4.96 8.83
CA ALA A 268 -28.64 5.35 9.38
C ALA A 268 -27.57 5.37 8.27
N ILE A 269 -26.93 6.53 8.13
CA ILE A 269 -25.76 6.70 7.27
C ILE A 269 -24.59 6.00 7.95
N THR A 270 -23.94 5.07 7.25
CA THR A 270 -22.77 4.37 7.77
C THR A 270 -21.54 5.28 7.73
N PRO A 271 -20.65 5.25 8.75
CA PRO A 271 -19.47 6.10 8.79
C PRO A 271 -18.28 5.57 8.00
N LEU A 272 -18.44 4.42 7.32
CA LEU A 272 -17.34 3.74 6.63
C LEU A 272 -16.81 4.61 5.49
N GLU A 273 -15.50 4.87 5.51
CA GLU A 273 -14.74 5.69 4.57
C GLU A 273 -13.83 4.83 3.69
N LEU A 274 -13.29 3.73 4.24
CA LEU A 274 -12.42 2.80 3.52
C LEU A 274 -12.90 1.36 3.73
N LEU A 275 -13.15 0.67 2.62
CA LEU A 275 -13.43 -0.76 2.58
C LEU A 275 -12.38 -1.46 1.73
N ASP A 276 -11.59 -2.33 2.36
CA ASP A 276 -10.64 -3.18 1.66
C ASP A 276 -11.06 -4.64 1.65
N TYR A 277 -11.44 -5.11 0.46
CA TYR A 277 -11.85 -6.47 0.14
C TYR A 277 -10.91 -7.11 -0.89
N SER A 278 -9.73 -6.52 -1.13
CA SER A 278 -8.80 -6.99 -2.15
C SER A 278 -8.23 -8.37 -1.85
N SER A 279 -7.67 -9.05 -2.85
CA SER A 279 -7.04 -10.37 -2.70
C SER A 279 -7.96 -11.39 -2.02
N ASN A 280 -9.21 -11.47 -2.46
CA ASN A 280 -10.21 -12.43 -1.99
C ASN A 280 -10.74 -13.25 -3.19
N ASN A 281 -11.82 -14.01 -3.00
CA ASN A 281 -12.42 -14.89 -4.00
C ASN A 281 -13.77 -14.40 -4.54
N VAL A 282 -14.09 -13.11 -4.39
CA VAL A 282 -15.39 -12.54 -4.79
C VAL A 282 -15.60 -12.67 -6.29
N LYS A 283 -16.74 -13.23 -6.72
CA LYS A 283 -17.05 -13.48 -8.15
C LYS A 283 -18.02 -12.49 -8.77
N LEU A 284 -18.89 -11.89 -7.96
CA LEU A 284 -20.02 -11.11 -8.43
C LEU A 284 -20.29 -9.93 -7.51
N LEU A 285 -20.67 -8.79 -8.12
CA LEU A 285 -21.19 -7.62 -7.42
C LEU A 285 -22.68 -7.45 -7.76
N ASP A 286 -23.54 -7.77 -6.80
CA ASP A 286 -25.00 -7.69 -6.92
C ASP A 286 -25.52 -6.24 -6.88
N ASP A 287 -26.80 -6.08 -7.26
CA ASP A 287 -27.53 -4.82 -7.13
C ASP A 287 -27.42 -4.26 -5.70
N ASN A 288 -27.05 -2.99 -5.60
CA ASN A 288 -27.07 -2.23 -4.33
C ASN A 288 -26.21 -2.83 -3.20
N VAL A 289 -25.24 -3.69 -3.51
CA VAL A 289 -24.39 -4.34 -2.49
C VAL A 289 -23.69 -3.35 -1.56
N PHE A 290 -23.38 -2.14 -2.05
CA PHE A 290 -22.75 -1.07 -1.26
C PHE A 290 -23.67 0.13 -0.97
N TYR A 291 -24.98 0.03 -1.22
CA TYR A 291 -25.90 1.19 -1.18
C TYR A 291 -25.96 1.94 0.16
N ARG A 292 -25.63 1.27 1.27
CA ARG A 292 -25.58 1.89 2.61
C ARG A 292 -24.29 2.67 2.88
N LEU A 293 -23.25 2.49 2.06
CA LEU A 293 -21.90 3.03 2.27
C LEU A 293 -21.75 4.45 1.67
N ASN A 294 -22.68 5.35 1.98
CA ASN A 294 -22.74 6.68 1.38
C ASN A 294 -21.56 7.61 1.73
N ASN A 295 -20.77 7.26 2.75
CA ASN A 295 -19.54 7.98 3.14
C ASN A 295 -18.26 7.34 2.60
N LEU A 296 -18.37 6.24 1.86
CA LEU A 296 -17.21 5.52 1.35
C LEU A 296 -16.44 6.40 0.37
N ARG A 297 -15.13 6.53 0.60
CA ARG A 297 -14.19 7.27 -0.24
C ARG A 297 -13.30 6.31 -1.03
N THR A 298 -12.90 5.20 -0.42
CA THR A 298 -12.03 4.20 -1.08
C THR A 298 -12.66 2.82 -1.02
N LEU A 299 -12.76 2.18 -2.18
CA LEU A 299 -13.21 0.79 -2.32
C LEU A 299 -12.16 -0.04 -3.06
N ASN A 300 -11.49 -0.93 -2.32
CA ASN A 300 -10.49 -1.85 -2.86
C ASN A 300 -11.11 -3.23 -3.11
N LEU A 301 -11.20 -3.61 -4.39
CA LEU A 301 -11.70 -4.91 -4.85
C LEU A 301 -10.70 -5.62 -5.79
N TRP A 302 -9.45 -5.16 -5.81
CA TRP A 302 -8.41 -5.67 -6.69
C TRP A 302 -8.00 -7.11 -6.34
N PHE A 303 -7.49 -7.86 -7.32
CA PHE A 303 -7.19 -9.30 -7.22
C PHE A 303 -8.30 -10.14 -6.57
N ASN A 304 -9.54 -9.95 -7.01
CA ASN A 304 -10.63 -10.89 -6.77
C ASN A 304 -10.89 -11.75 -8.01
N GLN A 305 -12.02 -12.47 -8.04
CA GLN A 305 -12.47 -13.25 -9.19
C GLN A 305 -13.68 -12.62 -9.88
N ILE A 306 -13.87 -11.30 -9.75
CA ILE A 306 -15.09 -10.62 -10.21
C ILE A 306 -15.19 -10.73 -11.72
N ASN A 307 -16.24 -11.40 -12.20
CA ASN A 307 -16.51 -11.57 -13.63
C ASN A 307 -17.82 -10.92 -14.08
N LYS A 308 -18.69 -10.57 -13.13
CA LYS A 308 -19.97 -9.94 -13.38
C LYS A 308 -20.23 -8.83 -12.36
N ILE A 309 -20.60 -7.67 -12.88
CA ILE A 309 -20.96 -6.48 -12.10
C ILE A 309 -22.38 -6.10 -12.50
N SER A 310 -23.25 -5.86 -11.53
CA SER A 310 -24.56 -5.27 -11.78
C SER A 310 -24.45 -3.78 -12.16
N ALA A 311 -25.34 -3.29 -13.03
CA ALA A 311 -25.47 -1.86 -13.33
C ALA A 311 -25.74 -1.00 -12.08
N LYS A 312 -26.27 -1.60 -11.00
CA LYS A 312 -26.56 -0.92 -9.71
C LYS A 312 -25.58 -1.28 -8.60
N ALA A 313 -24.48 -1.96 -8.90
CA ALA A 313 -23.53 -2.42 -7.87
C ALA A 313 -22.98 -1.26 -7.01
N PHE A 314 -22.67 -0.12 -7.64
CA PHE A 314 -22.10 1.06 -6.99
C PHE A 314 -23.12 2.18 -6.71
N GLN A 315 -24.42 1.88 -6.78
CA GLN A 315 -25.45 2.86 -6.47
C GLN A 315 -25.31 3.31 -5.00
N GLY A 316 -25.42 4.63 -4.75
CA GLY A 316 -25.28 5.23 -3.41
C GLY A 316 -23.88 5.77 -3.09
N LEU A 317 -22.84 5.33 -3.81
CA LEU A 317 -21.44 5.70 -3.55
C LEU A 317 -21.03 7.09 -4.08
N THR A 318 -21.82 8.12 -3.77
CA THR A 318 -21.66 9.50 -4.30
C THR A 318 -20.41 10.23 -3.79
N LYS A 319 -19.83 9.78 -2.67
CA LYS A 319 -18.58 10.29 -2.09
C LYS A 319 -17.34 9.47 -2.45
N LEU A 320 -17.48 8.43 -3.27
CA LEU A 320 -16.37 7.57 -3.64
C LEU A 320 -15.37 8.36 -4.48
N GLU A 321 -14.11 8.37 -4.04
CA GLU A 321 -12.98 9.06 -4.64
C GLU A 321 -12.10 8.07 -5.41
N SER A 322 -11.90 6.86 -4.88
CA SER A 322 -11.08 5.82 -5.53
C SER A 322 -11.78 4.47 -5.61
N LEU A 323 -11.81 3.90 -6.81
CA LEU A 323 -12.35 2.57 -7.08
C LEU A 323 -11.28 1.69 -7.77
N HIS A 324 -10.88 0.63 -7.08
CA HIS A 324 -9.84 -0.29 -7.53
C HIS A 324 -10.45 -1.66 -7.85
N LEU A 325 -10.50 -2.01 -9.13
CA LEU A 325 -11.05 -3.26 -9.67
C LEU A 325 -9.99 -4.06 -10.46
N GLN A 326 -8.73 -3.69 -10.37
CA GLN A 326 -7.66 -4.30 -11.15
C GLN A 326 -7.39 -5.76 -10.77
N GLY A 327 -6.96 -6.57 -11.74
CA GLY A 327 -6.61 -7.97 -11.48
C GLY A 327 -7.82 -8.88 -11.25
N ASN A 328 -8.98 -8.53 -11.81
CA ASN A 328 -10.21 -9.33 -11.77
C ASN A 328 -10.43 -10.06 -13.11
N LYS A 329 -11.62 -10.64 -13.30
CA LYS A 329 -12.02 -11.39 -14.50
C LYS A 329 -13.14 -10.69 -15.28
N ILE A 330 -13.20 -9.36 -15.22
CA ILE A 330 -14.29 -8.57 -15.81
C ILE A 330 -14.16 -8.59 -17.33
N THR A 331 -15.19 -9.06 -18.03
CA THR A 331 -15.19 -9.15 -19.52
C THR A 331 -16.00 -8.04 -20.18
N ALA A 332 -16.99 -7.49 -19.48
CA ALA A 332 -17.84 -6.40 -19.95
C ALA A 332 -18.35 -5.57 -18.77
N LEU A 333 -18.64 -4.30 -19.03
CA LEU A 333 -19.22 -3.37 -18.06
C LEU A 333 -20.66 -3.06 -18.46
N PRO A 334 -21.62 -3.10 -17.51
CA PRO A 334 -22.97 -2.63 -17.77
C PRO A 334 -23.01 -1.14 -18.11
N ASP A 335 -24.06 -0.74 -18.80
CA ASP A 335 -24.35 0.66 -19.03
C ASP A 335 -24.63 1.37 -17.69
N HIS A 336 -24.18 2.62 -17.60
CA HIS A 336 -24.36 3.52 -16.46
C HIS A 336 -23.75 3.05 -15.13
N VAL A 337 -22.93 2.00 -15.12
CA VAL A 337 -22.38 1.40 -13.89
C VAL A 337 -21.59 2.38 -13.03
N PHE A 338 -20.98 3.42 -13.63
CA PHE A 338 -20.23 4.46 -12.91
C PHE A 338 -20.94 5.82 -12.86
N ALA A 339 -22.16 5.95 -13.40
CA ALA A 339 -22.82 7.23 -13.62
C ALA A 339 -23.07 8.05 -12.33
N ASN A 340 -23.25 7.36 -11.20
CA ASN A 340 -23.54 8.00 -9.90
C ASN A 340 -22.30 8.35 -9.08
N LEU A 341 -21.10 8.00 -9.55
CA LEU A 341 -19.84 8.22 -8.84
C LEU A 341 -19.30 9.63 -9.06
N THR A 342 -20.08 10.64 -8.69
CA THR A 342 -19.82 12.06 -9.01
C THR A 342 -18.57 12.62 -8.33
N SER A 343 -18.07 11.98 -7.27
CA SER A 343 -16.82 12.33 -6.61
C SER A 343 -15.61 11.54 -7.08
N LEU A 344 -15.77 10.60 -8.04
CA LEU A 344 -14.71 9.68 -8.41
C LEU A 344 -13.54 10.42 -9.05
N GLU A 345 -12.34 10.14 -8.56
CA GLU A 345 -11.07 10.73 -8.98
C GLU A 345 -10.20 9.70 -9.71
N ILE A 346 -10.18 8.47 -9.21
CA ILE A 346 -9.38 7.36 -9.72
C ILE A 346 -10.29 6.16 -9.99
N LEU A 347 -10.18 5.61 -11.20
CA LEU A 347 -10.77 4.33 -11.58
C LEU A 347 -9.71 3.42 -12.20
N ASP A 348 -9.39 2.33 -11.51
CA ASP A 348 -8.48 1.30 -12.00
C ASP A 348 -9.24 0.03 -12.39
N LEU A 349 -9.29 -0.23 -13.69
CA LEU A 349 -9.87 -1.41 -14.32
C LEU A 349 -8.78 -2.26 -15.02
N SER A 350 -7.51 -1.99 -14.73
CA SER A 350 -6.39 -2.67 -15.38
C SER A 350 -6.35 -4.17 -15.05
N ARG A 351 -5.65 -4.97 -15.86
CA ARG A 351 -5.48 -6.42 -15.63
C ARG A 351 -6.83 -7.15 -15.49
N ASN A 352 -7.76 -6.83 -16.40
CA ASN A 352 -9.04 -7.50 -16.55
C ASN A 352 -9.12 -8.14 -17.95
N ALA A 353 -10.31 -8.53 -18.39
CA ALA A 353 -10.54 -9.16 -19.70
C ALA A 353 -11.51 -8.36 -20.58
N LEU A 354 -11.61 -7.03 -20.38
CA LEU A 354 -12.52 -6.16 -21.12
C LEU A 354 -12.21 -6.19 -22.61
N ARG A 355 -13.22 -6.39 -23.46
CA ARG A 355 -13.07 -6.42 -24.92
C ARG A 355 -13.48 -5.12 -25.61
N GLN A 356 -14.37 -4.37 -24.98
CA GLN A 356 -14.87 -3.10 -25.49
C GLN A 356 -15.21 -2.16 -24.31
N LEU A 357 -15.30 -0.87 -24.62
CA LEU A 357 -15.85 0.15 -23.73
C LEU A 357 -17.03 0.83 -24.44
N ASN A 358 -18.22 0.75 -23.83
CA ASN A 358 -19.46 1.22 -24.43
C ASN A 358 -19.66 2.72 -24.22
N ARG A 359 -20.51 3.32 -25.06
CA ARG A 359 -20.93 4.74 -24.94
C ARG A 359 -21.47 5.07 -23.55
N GLU A 360 -22.31 4.21 -23.02
CA GLU A 360 -23.14 4.52 -21.85
C GLU A 360 -22.48 4.12 -20.51
N THR A 361 -21.27 3.55 -20.52
CA THR A 361 -20.59 3.02 -19.32
C THR A 361 -20.47 4.06 -18.18
N PHE A 362 -20.15 5.31 -18.51
CA PHE A 362 -20.04 6.42 -17.54
C PHE A 362 -21.33 7.24 -17.43
N GLY A 363 -22.37 6.89 -18.18
CA GLY A 363 -23.63 7.61 -18.27
C GLY A 363 -23.55 8.97 -18.94
N ASN A 364 -24.68 9.69 -18.92
CA ASN A 364 -24.85 10.96 -19.64
C ASN A 364 -24.38 12.21 -18.84
N GLY A 365 -24.07 12.04 -17.55
CA GLY A 365 -23.58 13.12 -16.68
C GLY A 365 -22.07 13.24 -16.72
N LEU A 366 -21.55 14.43 -16.43
CA LEU A 366 -20.09 14.66 -16.38
C LEU A 366 -19.50 14.12 -15.07
N LEU A 367 -18.47 13.28 -15.17
CA LEU A 367 -17.63 12.90 -14.03
C LEU A 367 -16.55 13.95 -13.82
N GLY A 368 -16.94 15.05 -13.16
CA GLY A 368 -16.14 16.28 -13.06
C GLY A 368 -14.84 16.16 -12.27
N LYS A 369 -14.66 15.09 -11.49
CA LYS A 369 -13.46 14.85 -10.68
C LYS A 369 -12.54 13.76 -11.23
N LEU A 370 -13.01 12.94 -12.18
CA LEU A 370 -12.25 11.79 -12.65
C LEU A 370 -11.05 12.29 -13.45
N TRP A 371 -9.86 12.13 -12.88
CA TRP A 371 -8.62 12.57 -13.49
C TRP A 371 -7.76 11.39 -13.95
N MET A 372 -7.97 10.19 -13.42
CA MET A 372 -7.24 8.98 -13.79
C MET A 372 -8.18 7.83 -14.18
N LEU A 373 -7.95 7.27 -15.36
CA LEU A 373 -8.59 6.04 -15.82
C LEU A 373 -7.53 5.06 -16.32
N ASP A 374 -7.40 3.92 -15.64
CA ASP A 374 -6.50 2.84 -16.06
C ASP A 374 -7.29 1.65 -16.63
N LEU A 375 -7.07 1.37 -17.91
CA LEU A 375 -7.63 0.25 -18.66
C LEU A 375 -6.52 -0.67 -19.20
N SER A 376 -5.30 -0.56 -18.67
CA SER A 376 -4.14 -1.29 -19.17
C SER A 376 -4.27 -2.80 -18.93
N ASN A 377 -3.60 -3.63 -19.73
CA ASN A 377 -3.63 -5.09 -19.61
C ASN A 377 -5.08 -5.64 -19.68
N ASN A 378 -5.82 -5.23 -20.70
CA ASN A 378 -7.15 -5.77 -21.02
C ASN A 378 -7.12 -6.41 -22.43
N ASN A 379 -8.29 -6.76 -22.96
CA ASN A 379 -8.45 -7.30 -24.32
C ASN A 379 -9.14 -6.29 -25.25
N LEU A 380 -8.98 -4.98 -25.02
CA LEU A 380 -9.73 -3.96 -25.77
C LEU A 380 -9.31 -3.98 -27.23
N GLU A 381 -10.23 -4.38 -28.12
CA GLU A 381 -10.02 -4.35 -29.57
C GLU A 381 -10.51 -3.04 -30.16
N GLN A 382 -11.61 -2.52 -29.62
CA GLN A 382 -12.21 -1.25 -30.01
C GLN A 382 -12.78 -0.54 -28.78
N LEU A 383 -12.82 0.78 -28.86
CA LEU A 383 -13.48 1.66 -27.90
C LEU A 383 -14.56 2.40 -28.66
N HIS A 384 -15.78 2.48 -28.12
CA HIS A 384 -16.84 3.24 -28.79
C HIS A 384 -16.41 4.71 -28.92
N PRO A 385 -16.63 5.38 -30.07
CA PRO A 385 -16.15 6.75 -30.31
C PRO A 385 -16.60 7.80 -29.30
N LEU A 386 -17.72 7.55 -28.61
CA LEU A 386 -18.29 8.44 -27.59
C LEU A 386 -18.15 7.90 -26.15
N ALA A 387 -17.38 6.83 -25.93
CA ALA A 387 -17.23 6.17 -24.62
C ALA A 387 -16.68 7.09 -23.54
N LEU A 388 -15.83 8.05 -23.90
CA LEU A 388 -15.16 8.95 -22.95
C LEU A 388 -15.78 10.36 -22.93
N SER A 389 -16.97 10.54 -23.54
CA SER A 389 -17.64 11.84 -23.66
C SER A 389 -17.96 12.49 -22.31
N SER A 390 -18.18 11.68 -21.28
CA SER A 390 -18.47 12.10 -19.90
C SER A 390 -17.24 12.43 -19.05
N LEU A 391 -16.03 12.33 -19.61
CA LEU A 391 -14.76 12.44 -18.89
C LEU A 391 -13.88 13.65 -19.31
N PRO A 392 -14.41 14.89 -19.43
CA PRO A 392 -13.62 16.01 -19.96
C PRO A 392 -12.50 16.51 -19.03
N PHE A 393 -12.46 16.01 -17.78
CA PHE A 393 -11.47 16.38 -16.77
C PHE A 393 -10.30 15.39 -16.67
N LEU A 394 -10.32 14.32 -17.47
CA LEU A 394 -9.31 13.26 -17.45
C LEU A 394 -7.92 13.84 -17.77
N ARG A 395 -6.93 13.48 -16.95
CA ARG A 395 -5.52 13.85 -17.10
C ARG A 395 -4.66 12.65 -17.49
N GLU A 396 -4.99 11.47 -16.98
CA GLU A 396 -4.30 10.23 -17.30
C GLU A 396 -5.27 9.21 -17.90
N LEU A 397 -4.99 8.79 -19.12
CA LEU A 397 -5.65 7.67 -19.78
C LEU A 397 -4.62 6.60 -20.09
N ARG A 398 -4.77 5.44 -19.46
CA ARG A 398 -3.84 4.33 -19.65
C ARG A 398 -4.52 3.17 -20.37
N LEU A 399 -4.04 2.88 -21.58
CA LEU A 399 -4.55 1.85 -22.48
C LEU A 399 -3.45 0.84 -22.88
N ARG A 400 -2.33 0.81 -22.15
CA ARG A 400 -1.19 -0.06 -22.45
C ARG A 400 -1.61 -1.54 -22.44
N ARG A 401 -0.99 -2.38 -23.28
CA ARG A 401 -1.25 -3.83 -23.34
C ARG A 401 -2.73 -4.14 -23.57
N ASN A 402 -3.23 -3.66 -24.71
CA ASN A 402 -4.56 -4.00 -25.23
C ASN A 402 -4.39 -4.52 -26.67
N LYS A 403 -5.48 -4.56 -27.44
CA LYS A 403 -5.50 -5.07 -28.82
C LYS A 403 -5.99 -4.00 -29.81
N LEU A 404 -5.85 -2.72 -29.47
CA LEU A 404 -6.33 -1.61 -30.29
C LEU A 404 -5.57 -1.57 -31.62
N THR A 405 -6.30 -1.51 -32.73
CA THR A 405 -5.75 -1.42 -34.09
C THR A 405 -5.86 -0.02 -34.67
N THR A 406 -6.91 0.71 -34.29
CA THR A 406 -7.20 2.07 -34.77
C THR A 406 -7.68 2.94 -33.62
N LEU A 407 -7.56 4.26 -33.80
CA LEU A 407 -8.05 5.26 -32.87
C LEU A 407 -9.09 6.13 -33.58
N ASP A 408 -10.15 6.53 -32.87
CA ASP A 408 -11.17 7.44 -33.41
C ASP A 408 -11.04 8.82 -32.76
N ILE A 409 -10.95 9.87 -33.58
CA ILE A 409 -10.81 11.25 -33.12
C ILE A 409 -11.89 11.66 -32.11
N ARG A 410 -13.13 11.20 -32.28
CA ARG A 410 -14.27 11.59 -31.45
C ARG A 410 -14.10 11.15 -29.99
N MET A 411 -13.26 10.15 -29.76
CA MET A 411 -12.95 9.65 -28.41
C MET A 411 -12.08 10.63 -27.63
N PHE A 412 -11.19 11.34 -28.31
CA PHE A 412 -10.23 12.25 -27.69
C PHE A 412 -10.70 13.71 -27.67
N ALA A 413 -11.62 14.08 -28.57
CA ALA A 413 -12.20 15.43 -28.61
C ALA A 413 -12.73 15.98 -27.25
N PRO A 414 -13.31 15.16 -26.35
CA PRO A 414 -13.71 15.60 -25.00
C PRO A 414 -12.52 15.81 -24.03
N LEU A 415 -11.39 15.14 -24.23
CA LEU A 415 -10.30 14.98 -23.27
C LEU A 415 -9.32 16.17 -23.25
N ARG A 416 -9.85 17.40 -23.13
CA ARG A 416 -9.09 18.66 -23.23
C ARG A 416 -8.04 18.89 -22.13
N ARG A 417 -7.99 18.02 -21.12
CA ARG A 417 -7.05 18.08 -20.00
C ARG A 417 -6.06 16.93 -19.98
N LEU A 418 -6.06 16.07 -21.00
CA LEU A 418 -5.20 14.90 -21.05
C LEU A 418 -3.72 15.31 -21.07
N GLN A 419 -2.97 14.78 -20.11
CA GLN A 419 -1.54 15.04 -19.89
C GLN A 419 -0.69 13.81 -20.15
N LEU A 420 -1.23 12.62 -19.85
CA LEU A 420 -0.59 11.33 -20.09
C LEU A 420 -1.53 10.41 -20.87
N LEU A 421 -1.02 9.89 -21.98
CA LEU A 421 -1.69 8.86 -22.78
C LEU A 421 -0.73 7.69 -23.01
N THR A 422 -1.09 6.50 -22.52
CA THR A 422 -0.29 5.29 -22.77
C THR A 422 -1.03 4.34 -23.70
N LEU A 423 -0.49 4.12 -24.89
CA LEU A 423 -0.97 3.21 -25.93
C LEU A 423 0.05 2.10 -26.23
N SER A 424 1.07 1.96 -25.39
CA SER A 424 2.16 1.00 -25.56
C SER A 424 1.66 -0.44 -25.63
N GLU A 425 2.32 -1.30 -26.40
CA GLU A 425 1.96 -2.73 -26.51
C GLU A 425 0.50 -2.92 -26.99
N ASN A 426 0.11 -2.20 -28.03
CA ASN A 426 -1.14 -2.39 -28.78
C ASN A 426 -0.81 -2.88 -30.20
N ARG A 427 -1.73 -2.72 -31.16
CA ARG A 427 -1.60 -3.14 -32.55
C ARG A 427 -1.86 -1.98 -33.51
N LEU A 428 -1.58 -0.75 -33.09
CA LEU A 428 -1.84 0.45 -33.89
C LEU A 428 -0.96 0.47 -35.13
N GLU A 429 -1.56 0.61 -36.30
CA GLU A 429 -0.87 0.72 -37.59
C GLU A 429 -0.70 2.16 -38.06
N GLU A 430 -1.64 3.03 -37.67
CA GLU A 430 -1.64 4.45 -38.00
C GLU A 430 -2.19 5.30 -36.85
N ILE A 431 -1.78 6.56 -36.81
CA ILE A 431 -2.37 7.60 -35.98
C ILE A 431 -2.66 8.78 -36.92
N ASP A 432 -3.94 9.12 -37.05
CA ASP A 432 -4.39 10.23 -37.89
C ASP A 432 -3.88 11.57 -37.34
N ILE A 433 -3.64 12.53 -38.24
CA ILE A 433 -3.25 13.88 -37.88
C ILE A 433 -4.28 14.55 -36.99
N ASP A 434 -5.56 14.38 -37.25
CA ASP A 434 -6.62 15.04 -36.48
C ASP A 434 -6.68 14.55 -35.01
N ILE A 435 -6.14 13.36 -34.74
CA ILE A 435 -5.99 12.83 -33.37
C ILE A 435 -4.85 13.56 -32.65
N LEU A 436 -3.73 13.81 -33.33
CA LEU A 436 -2.61 14.57 -32.78
C LEU A 436 -3.01 16.02 -32.48
N ASP A 437 -3.90 16.60 -33.29
CA ASP A 437 -4.51 17.93 -33.09
C ASP A 437 -5.35 17.98 -31.81
N SER A 438 -5.89 16.85 -31.34
CA SER A 438 -6.70 16.80 -30.12
C SER A 438 -5.86 16.86 -28.84
N PHE A 439 -4.53 16.76 -28.92
CA PHE A 439 -3.62 16.55 -27.79
C PHE A 439 -2.83 17.81 -27.36
N ASP A 440 -3.50 18.97 -27.28
CA ASP A 440 -2.87 20.26 -26.96
C ASP A 440 -2.13 20.32 -25.61
N ARG A 441 -2.60 19.55 -24.61
CA ARG A 441 -2.06 19.55 -23.24
C ARG A 441 -1.21 18.32 -22.91
N LEU A 442 -1.00 17.45 -23.88
CA LEU A 442 -0.33 16.18 -23.65
C LEU A 442 1.16 16.43 -23.38
N THR A 443 1.62 15.95 -22.22
CA THR A 443 3.01 16.07 -21.77
C THR A 443 3.79 14.78 -21.98
N ALA A 444 3.11 13.64 -21.92
CA ALA A 444 3.70 12.33 -22.07
C ALA A 444 2.81 11.43 -22.96
N LEU A 445 3.41 10.87 -24.00
CA LEU A 445 2.77 9.94 -24.93
C LEU A 445 3.58 8.65 -25.03
N GLU A 446 2.97 7.50 -24.78
CA GLU A 446 3.63 6.22 -25.01
C GLU A 446 2.95 5.46 -26.15
N ILE A 447 3.65 5.27 -27.27
CA ILE A 447 3.18 4.54 -28.46
C ILE A 447 4.12 3.40 -28.85
N ASN A 448 5.07 3.06 -27.97
CA ASN A 448 6.07 2.03 -28.20
C ASN A 448 5.45 0.62 -28.29
N ASN A 449 6.13 -0.28 -29.00
CA ASN A 449 5.66 -1.65 -29.24
C ASN A 449 4.24 -1.68 -29.86
N ASN A 450 4.06 -0.97 -30.98
CA ASN A 450 2.87 -1.06 -31.84
C ASN A 450 3.30 -1.51 -33.25
N LYS A 451 2.47 -1.28 -34.27
CA LYS A 451 2.75 -1.57 -35.68
C LYS A 451 2.92 -0.30 -36.52
N LEU A 452 3.30 0.82 -35.88
CA LEU A 452 3.43 2.11 -36.56
C LEU A 452 4.67 2.10 -37.47
N THR A 453 4.49 2.55 -38.71
CA THR A 453 5.60 2.63 -39.69
C THR A 453 5.99 4.07 -40.02
N TYR A 454 5.08 5.02 -39.75
CA TYR A 454 5.26 6.45 -39.92
C TYR A 454 4.37 7.21 -38.94
N LEU A 455 4.67 8.50 -38.74
CA LEU A 455 3.74 9.48 -38.21
C LEU A 455 3.37 10.46 -39.32
N PRO A 456 2.20 11.14 -39.22
CA PRO A 456 1.85 12.24 -40.12
C PRO A 456 2.94 13.32 -40.19
N VAL A 457 2.88 14.20 -41.18
CA VAL A 457 3.89 15.26 -41.37
C VAL A 457 3.87 16.24 -40.19
N LEU A 458 4.96 16.31 -39.44
CA LEU A 458 5.09 17.14 -38.22
C LEU A 458 5.71 18.54 -38.47
N LYS A 459 5.84 18.98 -39.73
CA LYS A 459 6.72 20.09 -40.14
C LYS A 459 6.17 21.52 -39.92
N SER A 460 4.86 21.72 -39.72
CA SER A 460 4.25 23.06 -39.86
C SER A 460 3.20 23.44 -38.80
N SER A 461 3.14 22.74 -37.69
CA SER A 461 1.97 22.77 -36.81
C SER A 461 2.34 22.67 -35.32
N ASN A 462 1.58 23.37 -34.47
CA ASN A 462 1.70 23.34 -33.01
C ASN A 462 1.25 22.00 -32.38
N TYR A 463 1.31 20.89 -33.13
CA TYR A 463 0.90 19.58 -32.65
C TYR A 463 1.74 19.17 -31.45
N LEU A 464 1.07 18.62 -30.44
CA LEU A 464 1.72 18.16 -29.22
C LEU A 464 2.59 19.27 -28.58
N ALA A 465 2.12 20.52 -28.58
CA ALA A 465 2.89 21.70 -28.16
C ALA A 465 3.57 21.56 -26.79
N GLN A 466 2.90 20.86 -25.86
CA GLN A 466 3.34 20.67 -24.47
C GLN A 466 4.09 19.35 -24.23
N LEU A 467 4.39 18.58 -25.28
CA LEU A 467 5.02 17.28 -25.16
C LEU A 467 6.44 17.40 -24.61
N GLN A 468 6.71 16.65 -23.55
CA GLN A 468 8.01 16.59 -22.88
C GLN A 468 8.67 15.21 -23.06
N GLN A 469 7.85 14.16 -23.17
CA GLN A 469 8.33 12.80 -23.31
C GLN A 469 7.45 11.99 -24.28
N ILE A 470 8.09 11.20 -25.15
CA ILE A 470 7.39 10.26 -26.03
C ILE A 470 8.11 8.92 -26.12
N SER A 471 7.44 7.79 -25.89
CA SER A 471 8.06 6.47 -26.11
C SER A 471 7.64 5.93 -27.49
N ILE A 472 8.58 5.81 -28.44
CA ILE A 472 8.31 5.39 -29.83
C ILE A 472 8.94 4.05 -30.24
N GLU A 473 9.82 3.49 -29.41
CA GLU A 473 10.60 2.29 -29.71
C GLU A 473 9.75 1.05 -29.99
N GLY A 474 10.32 0.03 -30.65
CA GLY A 474 9.63 -1.24 -30.90
C GLY A 474 8.49 -1.17 -31.92
N ASN A 475 8.48 -0.15 -32.75
CA ASN A 475 7.60 -0.03 -33.91
C ASN A 475 8.40 -0.27 -35.20
N PRO A 476 7.78 -0.81 -36.26
CA PRO A 476 8.41 -1.01 -37.57
C PRO A 476 8.61 0.31 -38.35
N TRP A 477 9.23 1.31 -37.74
CA TRP A 477 9.45 2.61 -38.39
C TRP A 477 10.23 2.45 -39.68
N GLN A 478 9.84 3.12 -40.75
CA GLN A 478 10.74 3.30 -41.90
C GLN A 478 11.90 4.20 -41.45
N CYS A 479 13.15 3.86 -41.76
CA CYS A 479 14.30 4.63 -41.27
C CYS A 479 14.22 6.12 -41.64
N LEU A 480 13.80 6.44 -42.87
CA LEU A 480 13.57 7.83 -43.29
C LEU A 480 12.50 8.54 -42.46
N CYS A 481 11.41 7.84 -42.10
CA CYS A 481 10.38 8.40 -41.23
C CYS A 481 10.92 8.60 -39.80
N LEU A 482 11.72 7.67 -39.30
CA LEU A 482 12.33 7.77 -37.98
C LEU A 482 13.31 8.95 -37.90
N ASP A 483 14.11 9.18 -38.95
CA ASP A 483 15.01 10.33 -39.04
C ASP A 483 14.23 11.65 -38.98
N GLU A 484 13.11 11.76 -39.72
CA GLU A 484 12.23 12.93 -39.66
C GLU A 484 11.60 13.12 -38.27
N ILE A 485 11.16 12.04 -37.62
CA ILE A 485 10.56 12.07 -36.27
C ILE A 485 11.60 12.50 -35.23
N THR A 486 12.79 11.89 -35.23
CA THR A 486 13.85 12.17 -34.26
C THR A 486 14.40 13.57 -34.40
N ALA A 487 14.63 14.06 -35.64
CA ALA A 487 15.00 15.45 -35.87
C ALA A 487 13.95 16.43 -35.32
N TRP A 488 12.66 16.14 -35.51
CA TRP A 488 11.58 16.94 -34.94
C TRP A 488 11.59 16.92 -33.40
N LEU A 489 11.80 15.76 -32.78
CA LEU A 489 11.89 15.61 -31.32
C LEU A 489 13.09 16.36 -30.73
N ASP A 490 14.26 16.27 -31.37
CA ASP A 490 15.50 16.91 -30.95
C ASP A 490 15.39 18.44 -31.00
N THR A 491 14.83 19.00 -32.08
CA THR A 491 14.61 20.45 -32.21
C THR A 491 13.73 21.03 -31.10
N ARG A 492 12.87 20.17 -30.51
CA ARG A 492 11.93 20.52 -29.45
C ARG A 492 12.37 20.05 -28.05
N GLN A 493 13.54 19.42 -27.93
CA GLN A 493 14.07 18.85 -26.69
C GLN A 493 13.12 17.84 -26.02
N VAL A 494 12.33 17.10 -26.81
CA VAL A 494 11.42 16.08 -26.30
C VAL A 494 12.21 14.80 -26.01
N ARG A 495 12.04 14.21 -24.82
CA ARG A 495 12.72 12.96 -24.46
C ARG A 495 12.04 11.77 -25.14
N TYR A 496 12.77 11.03 -25.97
CA TYR A 496 12.18 9.86 -26.66
C TYR A 496 12.95 8.55 -26.58
N ALA A 497 14.20 8.61 -26.12
CA ALA A 497 15.03 7.44 -25.91
C ALA A 497 15.01 6.99 -24.45
N ARG A 498 14.92 5.67 -24.24
CA ARG A 498 15.27 5.03 -22.97
C ARG A 498 16.66 4.42 -23.16
N PRO A 499 17.75 5.03 -22.63
CA PRO A 499 19.12 4.58 -22.92
C PRO A 499 19.39 3.12 -22.56
N SER A 500 18.63 2.57 -21.61
CA SER A 500 18.72 1.16 -21.18
C SER A 500 17.91 0.19 -22.04
N SER A 501 17.17 0.64 -23.06
CA SER A 501 16.33 -0.25 -23.87
C SER A 501 17.16 -1.08 -24.85
N ALA A 502 16.65 -2.26 -25.21
CA ALA A 502 17.29 -3.13 -26.18
C ALA A 502 17.47 -2.47 -27.56
N TYR A 503 16.59 -1.52 -27.90
CA TYR A 503 16.64 -0.79 -29.15
C TYR A 503 17.78 0.24 -29.16
N TYR A 504 17.90 1.06 -28.11
CA TYR A 504 18.96 2.08 -28.03
C TYR A 504 20.32 1.53 -27.61
N SER A 505 20.38 0.32 -27.05
CA SER A 505 21.64 -0.42 -26.83
C SER A 505 22.13 -1.17 -28.08
N GLY A 506 21.44 -1.06 -29.22
CA GLY A 506 21.82 -1.71 -30.47
C GLY A 506 21.56 -3.22 -30.52
N ARG A 507 20.83 -3.78 -29.54
CA ARG A 507 20.46 -5.20 -29.52
C ARG A 507 19.26 -5.53 -30.41
N LYS A 508 18.45 -4.52 -30.75
CA LYS A 508 17.29 -4.63 -31.65
C LYS A 508 17.30 -3.49 -32.67
N PRO A 509 16.84 -3.72 -33.91
CA PRO A 509 16.74 -2.66 -34.91
C PRO A 509 15.73 -1.58 -34.47
N LEU A 510 16.06 -0.31 -34.73
CA LEU A 510 15.17 0.83 -34.48
C LEU A 510 14.17 1.07 -35.61
N CYS A 511 14.51 0.65 -36.82
CA CYS A 511 13.76 0.91 -38.05
C CYS A 511 14.01 -0.16 -39.12
N VAL A 512 13.16 -0.17 -40.14
CA VAL A 512 13.25 -0.96 -41.36
C VAL A 512 13.83 -0.07 -42.47
N VAL A 513 14.90 -0.54 -43.10
CA VAL A 513 15.51 0.13 -44.27
C VAL A 513 14.61 -0.14 -45.48
N THR A 514 14.11 0.92 -46.11
CA THR A 514 13.28 0.85 -47.32
C THR A 514 14.06 1.37 -48.53
N PRO A 515 13.77 0.89 -49.76
CA PRO A 515 14.43 1.36 -50.99
C PRO A 515 13.91 2.72 -51.49
N MET A 516 13.08 3.40 -50.70
CA MET A 516 12.41 4.64 -51.09
C MET A 516 13.32 5.83 -50.82
N GLU A 517 13.18 6.89 -51.62
CA GLU A 517 13.90 8.15 -51.39
C GLU A 517 13.22 9.04 -50.33
N GLN A 518 11.95 8.75 -50.00
CA GLN A 518 11.15 9.53 -49.06
C GLN A 518 10.29 8.63 -48.16
N CYS A 519 9.96 9.13 -46.97
CA CYS A 519 9.05 8.49 -46.02
C CYS A 519 7.63 8.39 -46.61
N ILE A 520 7.15 7.16 -46.81
CA ILE A 520 5.77 6.88 -47.28
C ILE A 520 4.82 7.01 -46.08
N ARG A 521 3.78 7.85 -46.23
CA ARG A 521 2.77 8.14 -45.20
C ARG A 521 1.36 7.74 -45.63
N ASP A 522 1.27 6.60 -46.29
CA ASP A 522 0.01 6.00 -46.74
C ASP A 522 0.01 4.52 -46.37
N LEU A 523 -0.96 4.10 -45.55
CA LEU A 523 -0.99 2.76 -44.99
C LEU A 523 -1.13 1.68 -46.06
N ASN A 524 -1.88 1.95 -47.13
CA ASN A 524 -2.06 1.00 -48.23
C ASN A 524 -0.73 0.76 -48.98
N SER A 525 0.00 1.84 -49.26
CA SER A 525 1.33 1.78 -49.88
C SER A 525 2.33 1.08 -48.97
N VAL A 526 2.32 1.34 -47.67
CA VAL A 526 3.18 0.66 -46.69
C VAL A 526 2.89 -0.85 -46.63
N ARG A 527 1.61 -1.24 -46.62
CA ARG A 527 1.18 -2.64 -46.62
C ARG A 527 1.60 -3.35 -47.90
N ALA A 528 1.45 -2.72 -49.06
CA ALA A 528 1.87 -3.28 -50.35
C ALA A 528 3.39 -3.56 -50.41
N GLN A 529 4.18 -2.86 -49.60
CA GLN A 529 5.64 -3.04 -49.49
C GLN A 529 6.06 -4.08 -48.43
N GLY A 530 5.13 -4.67 -47.68
CA GLY A 530 5.44 -5.70 -46.67
C GLY A 530 6.29 -5.21 -45.49
N ILE A 531 6.34 -3.90 -45.23
CA ILE A 531 7.22 -3.31 -44.20
C ILE A 531 6.89 -3.87 -42.80
N VAL A 532 5.61 -3.95 -42.45
CA VAL A 532 5.16 -4.49 -41.16
C VAL A 532 5.53 -5.97 -41.01
N GLU A 533 5.32 -6.76 -42.07
CA GLU A 533 5.61 -8.21 -42.08
C GLU A 533 7.11 -8.49 -41.98
N SER A 534 7.94 -7.65 -42.61
CA SER A 534 9.40 -7.78 -42.56
C SER A 534 9.98 -7.55 -41.15
N TYR A 535 9.38 -6.66 -40.37
CA TYR A 535 9.84 -6.35 -39.01
C TYR A 535 9.45 -7.43 -37.99
N GLU A 536 8.32 -8.12 -38.17
CA GLU A 536 7.91 -9.24 -37.30
C GLU A 536 8.81 -10.48 -37.46
N GLN A 537 9.63 -10.54 -38.50
CA GLN A 537 10.59 -11.62 -38.77
C GLN A 537 12.00 -11.36 -38.18
N ILE A 538 12.25 -10.17 -37.62
CA ILE A 538 13.54 -9.73 -37.05
C ILE A 538 13.43 -9.69 -35.52
#